data_AF-A0A286G1M5-F1
#
_entry.id   AF-A0A286G1M5-F1
#
_cell.length_a   1.000
_cell.length_b   1.000
_cell.length_c   1.000
_cell.angle_alpha   90.00
_cell.angle_beta   90.00
_cell.angle_gamma   90.00
#
_symmetry.space_group_name_H-M   'P 1'
#
loop_
_entity.id
_entity.type
_entity.pdbx_description
1 polymer ?
#
loop_
_entity_poly.entity_id
_entity_poly.type
_entity_poly.pdbx_seq_one_letter_code
_entity_poly.pdbx_strand_id
1 'polypeptide(L)'
;MAGLALESRQRILDAAAEIAGERGYEGTSIAAVSAKCGLPASSIYWHFENKDNLIAAVIERSFETWLAEVELPDEGAPQRSVVSTNQHGTIMVVARIAASPTMLSRHMSA
;
A
#
# COMPACT_ATOMS: atom_id res chain seq x y z
N MET A 1 -15.44 -19.69 -13.71
CA MET A 1 -14.50 -19.93 -12.59
C MET A 1 -13.61 -18.72 -12.29
N ALA A 2 -13.00 -18.05 -13.28
CA ALA A 2 -12.11 -16.89 -13.04
C ALA A 2 -12.75 -15.72 -12.24
N GLY A 3 -14.05 -15.44 -12.44
CA GLY A 3 -14.75 -14.37 -11.72
C GLY A 3 -14.83 -14.57 -10.20
N LEU A 4 -15.03 -15.82 -9.74
CA LEU A 4 -15.11 -16.14 -8.30
C LEU A 4 -13.74 -15.99 -7.61
N ALA A 5 -12.66 -16.30 -8.32
CA ALA A 5 -11.30 -16.12 -7.81
C ALA A 5 -10.93 -14.64 -7.68
N LEU A 6 -11.33 -13.79 -8.63
CA LEU A 6 -11.11 -12.35 -8.56
C LEU A 6 -11.87 -11.72 -7.39
N GLU A 7 -13.14 -12.10 -7.22
CA GLU A 7 -13.98 -11.64 -6.10
C GLU A 7 -13.41 -12.08 -4.74
N SER A 8 -12.92 -13.32 -4.65
CA SER A 8 -12.28 -13.85 -3.43
C SER A 8 -11.00 -13.08 -3.10
N ARG A 9 -10.14 -12.83 -4.10
CA ARG A 9 -8.90 -12.05 -3.91
C ARG A 9 -9.19 -10.66 -3.38
N GLN A 10 -10.19 -9.99 -3.94
CA GLN A 10 -10.57 -8.63 -3.53
C GLN A 10 -11.03 -8.60 -2.08
N ARG A 11 -11.94 -9.51 -1.69
CA ARG A 11 -12.42 -9.64 -0.29
C ARG A 11 -11.30 -9.87 0.70
N ILE A 12 -10.29 -10.65 0.33
CA ILE A 12 -9.11 -10.90 1.17
C ILE A 12 -8.30 -9.61 1.35
N LEU A 13 -8.03 -8.89 0.26
CA LEU A 13 -7.27 -7.63 0.31
C LEU A 13 -8.01 -6.53 1.07
N ASP A 14 -9.33 -6.42 0.93
CA ASP A 14 -10.15 -5.46 1.68
C ASP A 14 -10.06 -5.72 3.19
N ALA A 15 -10.28 -6.97 3.60
CA ALA A 15 -10.17 -7.36 5.01
C ALA A 15 -8.76 -7.13 5.57
N ALA A 16 -7.72 -7.47 4.81
CA ALA A 16 -6.33 -7.28 5.23
C ALA A 16 -5.96 -5.80 5.36
N ALA A 17 -6.41 -4.95 4.42
CA ALA A 17 -6.15 -3.51 4.47
C ALA A 17 -6.79 -2.85 5.70
N GLU A 18 -8.03 -3.21 6.03
CA GLU A 18 -8.71 -2.66 7.20
C GLU A 18 -8.01 -3.09 8.51
N ILE A 19 -7.66 -4.38 8.66
CA ILE A 19 -6.94 -4.85 9.86
C ILE A 19 -5.57 -4.19 9.96
N ALA A 20 -4.83 -4.10 8.85
CA ALA A 20 -3.50 -3.52 8.83
C ALA A 20 -3.52 -2.01 9.10
N GLY A 21 -4.56 -1.29 8.63
CA GLY A 21 -4.78 0.12 8.94
C GLY A 21 -5.05 0.36 10.42
N GLU A 22 -5.77 -0.54 11.09
CA GLU A 22 -6.09 -0.42 12.52
C GLU A 22 -4.97 -0.91 13.45
N ARG A 23 -4.26 -1.97 13.07
CA ARG A 23 -3.41 -2.76 13.99
C ARG A 23 -1.98 -2.97 13.50
N GLY A 24 -1.64 -2.40 12.35
CA GLY A 24 -0.33 -2.54 11.71
C GLY A 24 -0.04 -3.97 11.23
N TYR A 25 1.23 -4.19 10.87
CA TYR A 25 1.69 -5.49 10.37
C TYR A 25 1.50 -6.60 11.42
N GLU A 26 1.95 -6.41 12.65
CA GLU A 26 1.89 -7.44 13.70
C GLU A 26 0.45 -7.88 14.03
N GLY A 27 -0.49 -6.92 14.06
CA GLY A 27 -1.90 -7.21 14.30
C GLY A 27 -2.64 -7.90 13.16
N THR A 28 -2.02 -8.01 11.98
CA THR A 28 -2.62 -8.65 10.80
C THR A 28 -2.20 -10.11 10.70
N SER A 29 -3.00 -11.04 11.21
CA SER A 29 -2.77 -12.48 11.04
C SER A 29 -3.66 -13.09 9.96
N ILE A 30 -3.23 -14.19 9.33
CA ILE A 30 -4.06 -14.94 8.37
C ILE A 30 -5.39 -15.38 9.00
N ALA A 31 -5.37 -15.74 10.27
CA ALA A 31 -6.58 -16.10 11.02
C ALA A 31 -7.54 -14.91 11.17
N ALA A 32 -7.03 -13.71 11.49
CA ALA A 32 -7.85 -12.50 11.58
C ALA A 32 -8.43 -12.11 10.21
N VAL A 33 -7.63 -12.20 9.14
CA VAL A 33 -8.08 -11.93 7.77
C VAL A 33 -9.17 -12.93 7.36
N SER A 34 -8.95 -14.23 7.61
CA SER A 34 -9.93 -15.29 7.33
C SER A 34 -11.26 -15.04 8.04
N ALA A 35 -11.21 -14.73 9.34
CA ALA A 35 -12.40 -14.41 10.12
C ALA A 35 -13.17 -13.21 9.56
N LYS A 36 -12.44 -12.18 9.10
CA LYS A 36 -13.04 -10.94 8.59
C LYS A 36 -13.59 -11.06 7.17
N CYS A 37 -12.87 -11.72 6.26
CA CYS A 37 -13.33 -11.88 4.88
C CYS A 37 -14.34 -13.02 4.71
N GLY A 38 -14.49 -13.90 5.71
CA GLY A 38 -15.41 -15.04 5.68
C GLY A 38 -14.96 -16.17 4.75
N LEU A 39 -13.68 -16.22 4.38
CA LEU A 39 -13.08 -17.27 3.57
C LEU A 39 -12.12 -18.10 4.42
N PRO A 40 -12.02 -19.42 4.18
CA PRO A 40 -11.08 -20.26 4.93
C PRO A 40 -9.64 -19.85 4.64
N ALA A 41 -8.73 -20.10 5.58
CA ALA A 41 -7.31 -19.80 5.42
C ALA A 41 -6.70 -20.44 4.15
N SER A 42 -7.18 -21.62 3.74
CA SER A 42 -6.75 -22.28 2.50
C SER A 42 -7.02 -21.43 1.25
N SER A 43 -8.13 -20.69 1.20
CA SER A 43 -8.42 -19.76 0.11
C SER A 43 -7.44 -18.58 0.11
N ILE A 44 -7.03 -18.10 1.29
CA ILE A 44 -6.02 -17.04 1.40
C ILE A 44 -4.67 -17.53 0.88
N TYR A 45 -4.24 -18.72 1.33
CA TYR A 45 -2.98 -19.33 0.87
C TYR A 45 -2.97 -19.68 -0.62
N TRP A 46 -4.15 -19.85 -1.22
CA TRP A 46 -4.26 -20.01 -2.67
C TRP A 46 -3.92 -18.73 -3.44
N HIS A 47 -4.20 -17.56 -2.87
CA HIS A 47 -3.90 -16.26 -3.48
C HIS A 47 -2.54 -15.67 -3.07
N PHE A 48 -2.10 -15.95 -1.84
CA PHE A 48 -0.91 -15.34 -1.24
C PHE A 48 -0.11 -16.40 -0.52
N GLU A 49 1.16 -16.56 -0.90
CA GLU A 49 2.04 -17.59 -0.33
C GLU A 49 2.18 -17.47 1.20
N ASN A 50 2.22 -16.24 1.71
CA ASN A 50 2.38 -15.94 3.12
C ASN A 50 1.83 -14.55 3.46
N LYS A 51 1.89 -14.20 4.76
CA LYS A 51 1.46 -12.90 5.28
C LYS A 51 2.18 -11.73 4.60
N ASP A 52 3.47 -11.85 4.31
CA ASP A 52 4.27 -10.77 3.73
C ASP A 52 3.80 -10.44 2.32
N ASN A 53 3.55 -11.46 1.50
CA ASN A 53 2.99 -11.30 0.16
C ASN A 53 1.59 -10.66 0.20
N LEU A 54 0.75 -11.03 1.18
CA LEU A 54 -0.55 -10.41 1.36
C LEU A 54 -0.42 -8.92 1.72
N ILE A 55 0.45 -8.57 2.67
CA ILE A 55 0.66 -7.18 3.08
C ILE A 55 1.30 -6.37 1.96
N ALA A 56 2.26 -6.93 1.22
CA ALA A 56 2.86 -6.26 0.07
C ALA A 56 1.80 -5.91 -0.98
N ALA A 57 0.89 -6.83 -1.29
CA ALA A 57 -0.21 -6.58 -2.22
C ALA A 57 -1.21 -5.52 -1.69
N VAL A 58 -1.45 -5.46 -0.38
CA VAL A 58 -2.25 -4.39 0.24
C VAL A 58 -1.58 -3.04 0.04
N ILE A 59 -0.26 -2.95 0.31
CA ILE A 59 0.54 -1.73 0.17
C ILE A 59 0.55 -1.26 -1.28
N GLU A 60 0.80 -2.16 -2.24
CA GLU A 60 0.80 -1.88 -3.67
C GLU A 60 -0.54 -1.28 -4.12
N ARG A 61 -1.66 -1.92 -3.75
CA ARG A 61 -3.00 -1.42 -4.07
C ARG A 61 -3.29 -0.05 -3.45
N SER A 62 -2.87 0.16 -2.20
CA SER A 62 -3.03 1.47 -1.52
C SER A 62 -2.22 2.56 -2.22
N PHE A 63 -1.01 2.23 -2.70
CA PHE A 63 -0.16 3.17 -3.43
C PHE A 63 -0.75 3.52 -4.81
N GLU A 64 -1.27 2.54 -5.54
CA GLU A 64 -1.97 2.77 -6.83
C GLU A 64 -3.19 3.69 -6.65
N THR A 65 -3.98 3.46 -5.58
CA THR A 65 -5.15 4.29 -5.27
C THR A 65 -4.72 5.72 -4.94
N TRP A 66 -3.68 5.89 -4.12
CA TRP A 66 -3.13 7.21 -3.78
C TRP A 66 -2.59 7.94 -5.01
N LEU A 67 -1.83 7.26 -5.88
CA LEU A 67 -1.33 7.85 -7.13
C LEU A 67 -2.44 8.30 -8.07
N ALA A 68 -3.56 7.59 -8.12
CA ALA A 68 -4.70 7.98 -8.94
C ALA A 68 -5.41 9.26 -8.44
N GLU A 69 -5.30 9.57 -7.15
CA GLU A 69 -5.89 10.76 -6.53
C GLU A 69 -4.93 11.95 -6.47
N VAL A 70 -3.63 11.71 -6.50
CA VAL A 70 -2.62 12.78 -6.47
C VAL A 70 -2.45 13.37 -7.86
N GLU A 71 -2.94 14.59 -8.02
CA GLU A 71 -2.50 15.48 -9.09
C GLU A 71 -1.05 15.85 -8.79
N LEU A 72 -0.10 15.14 -9.42
CA LEU A 72 1.33 15.41 -9.23
C LEU A 72 1.60 16.88 -9.59
N PRO A 73 2.15 17.68 -8.66
CA PRO A 73 2.59 19.02 -8.99
C PRO A 73 3.62 18.95 -10.13
N ASP A 74 3.54 19.90 -11.07
CA ASP A 74 4.57 20.09 -12.08
C ASP A 74 5.96 20.11 -11.43
N GLU A 75 6.94 19.52 -12.10
CA GLU A 75 8.27 19.30 -11.53
C GLU A 75 8.89 20.64 -11.08
N GLY A 76 8.96 20.84 -9.76
CA GLY A 76 9.47 22.09 -9.18
C GLY A 76 8.86 22.52 -7.84
N ALA A 77 7.83 21.85 -7.34
CA ALA A 77 7.24 22.22 -6.05
C ALA A 77 8.20 21.94 -4.86
N PRO A 78 8.44 22.92 -3.97
CA PRO A 78 9.38 22.79 -2.86
C PRO A 78 8.93 21.70 -1.87
N GLN A 79 9.91 20.92 -1.39
CA GLN A 79 9.76 19.84 -0.42
C GLN A 79 8.96 20.29 0.81
N ARG A 80 7.66 20.05 0.79
CA ARG A 80 6.83 20.07 1.98
C ARG A 80 6.37 18.65 2.22
N SER A 81 6.77 18.10 3.35
CA SER A 81 6.19 16.87 3.88
C SER A 81 4.67 17.08 3.98
N VAL A 82 3.93 16.59 2.99
CA VAL A 82 2.47 16.54 3.06
C VAL A 82 2.14 15.38 3.99
N VAL A 83 2.11 15.68 5.29
CA VAL A 83 1.40 14.88 6.26
C VAL A 83 -0.08 15.18 6.03
N SER A 84 -0.73 14.41 5.16
CA SER A 84 -2.18 14.41 5.11
C SER A 84 -2.68 13.33 6.05
N THR A 85 -3.33 13.74 7.14
CA THR A 85 -4.13 12.83 7.97
C THR A 85 -5.48 12.67 7.29
N ASN A 86 -5.66 11.57 6.56
CA ASN A 86 -6.93 11.24 5.93
C ASN A 86 -7.76 10.44 6.94
N GLN A 87 -9.01 10.83 7.15
CA GLN A 87 -9.91 10.28 8.18
C GLN A 87 -10.38 8.82 7.94
N HIS A 88 -9.73 8.07 7.04
CA HIS A 88 -10.19 6.77 6.52
C HIS A 88 -9.24 5.58 6.79
N GLY A 89 -8.26 5.69 7.69
CA GLY A 89 -7.50 4.52 8.16
C GLY A 89 -6.54 3.89 7.14
N THR A 90 -6.05 4.65 6.15
CA THR A 90 -5.04 4.16 5.19
C THR A 90 -3.63 4.18 5.81
N ILE A 91 -2.87 3.09 5.65
CA ILE A 91 -1.43 3.04 5.94
C ILE A 91 -0.72 4.11 5.09
N MET A 92 -0.13 5.11 5.73
CA MET A 92 0.78 6.04 5.09
C MET A 92 2.08 5.31 4.72
N VAL A 93 2.29 5.05 3.43
CA VAL A 93 3.62 4.78 2.89
C VAL A 93 4.36 6.10 2.78
N VAL A 94 5.46 6.24 3.51
CA VAL A 94 6.36 7.38 3.35
C VAL A 94 7.09 7.22 2.02
N ALA A 95 6.56 7.79 0.93
CA ALA A 95 7.28 7.87 -0.34
C ALA A 95 8.43 8.88 -0.19
N ARG A 96 9.59 8.41 0.29
CA ARG A 96 10.84 9.16 0.24
C ARG A 96 11.40 9.07 -1.17
N ILE A 97 11.06 10.02 -2.04
CA ILE A 97 11.77 10.18 -3.31
C ILE A 97 13.14 10.79 -2.99
N ALA A 98 14.19 9.99 -3.19
CA ALA A 98 15.57 10.44 -3.03
C ALA A 98 15.96 11.35 -4.21
N ALA A 99 16.14 12.65 -3.97
CA ALA A 99 16.94 13.47 -4.87
C ALA A 99 18.42 13.26 -4.51
N SER A 100 19.19 12.61 -5.39
CA SER A 100 20.63 12.49 -5.25
C SER A 100 21.31 13.86 -5.50
N PRO A 101 22.37 14.27 -4.79
CA PRO A 101 22.93 15.63 -4.84
C PRO A 101 23.70 15.99 -6.13
N THR A 102 23.65 15.18 -7.19
CA THR A 102 24.64 15.26 -8.29
C THR A 102 24.38 16.38 -9.32
N MET A 103 23.42 17.27 -9.10
CA MET A 103 23.06 18.36 -10.04
C MET A 103 23.61 19.75 -9.66
N LEU A 104 24.64 19.84 -8.80
CA LEU A 104 25.23 21.14 -8.41
C LEU A 104 26.76 21.21 -8.57
N SER A 105 27.35 20.64 -9.61
CA SER A 105 28.78 20.86 -9.87
C SER A 105 29.21 21.09 -11.32
N ARG A 106 28.29 21.33 -12.26
CA ARG A 106 28.70 21.52 -13.67
C ARG A 106 28.37 22.87 -14.31
N HIS A 107 27.97 23.87 -13.54
CA HIS A 107 27.80 25.25 -14.03
C HIS A 107 28.57 26.34 -13.26
N MET A 108 29.46 25.98 -12.34
CA MET A 108 30.40 26.94 -11.75
C MET A 108 31.76 26.29 -11.51
N SER A 109 32.56 26.16 -12.58
CA SER A 109 34.02 26.33 -12.56
C SER A 109 34.61 25.95 -13.93
N ALA A 110 34.97 26.99 -14.67
CA ALA A 110 36.01 27.14 -15.71
C ALA A 110 35.46 27.94 -16.90
#